data_AF-A0A6A5YT54-F1
#
_entry.id   AF-A0A6A5YT54-F1
#
_cell.length_a   1.000
_cell.length_b   1.000
_cell.length_c   1.000
_cell.angle_alpha   90.00
_cell.angle_beta   90.00
_cell.angle_gamma   90.00
#
_symmetry.space_group_name_H-M   'P 1'
#
loop_
_entity.id
_entity.type
_entity.pdbx_description
1 polymer ?
#
loop_
_entity_poly.entity_id
_entity_poly.type
_entity_poly.pdbx_seq_one_letter_code
_entity_poly.pdbx_strand_id
1 'polypeptide(L)'
;MSSRPPHPPGPSRPAKIAIPRLERPGGASARAGSSRQRVQRACLNCRSRKIKCNGGQPRCQNCLDNPSPCVYITSRKDRLKTLVHHRVLSRMVLTRLAERRSRTTIWCSS
;
A
#
# COMPACT_ATOMS: atom_id res chain seq x y z
N MET A 1 -26.17 -25.67 18.37
CA MET A 1 -26.68 -25.46 17.00
C MET A 1 -27.14 -24.01 16.87
N SER A 2 -26.34 -23.14 16.24
CA SER A 2 -26.69 -21.72 16.12
C SER A 2 -27.31 -21.47 14.74
N SER A 3 -28.64 -21.46 14.68
CA SER A 3 -29.41 -21.20 13.45
C SER A 3 -29.36 -19.70 13.14
N ARG A 4 -28.80 -19.32 11.98
CA ARG A 4 -28.80 -17.93 11.51
C ARG A 4 -30.20 -17.55 10.99
N PRO A 5 -30.71 -16.35 11.28
CA PRO A 5 -32.00 -15.92 10.76
C PRO A 5 -31.92 -15.63 9.24
N PRO A 6 -33.02 -15.80 8.49
CA PRO A 6 -33.07 -15.50 7.07
C PRO A 6 -33.01 -13.98 6.83
N HIS A 7 -32.19 -13.56 5.86
CA HIS A 7 -32.09 -12.16 5.43
C HIS A 7 -33.13 -11.86 4.35
N PRO A 8 -33.74 -10.65 4.34
CA PRO A 8 -34.65 -10.25 3.28
C PRO A 8 -33.89 -9.98 1.96
N PRO A 9 -34.54 -10.16 0.80
CA PRO A 9 -33.95 -9.82 -0.49
C PRO A 9 -33.73 -8.31 -0.59
N GLY A 10 -32.47 -7.89 -0.77
CA GLY A 10 -32.12 -6.49 -0.96
C GLY A 10 -32.62 -5.93 -2.29
N PRO A 11 -32.84 -4.60 -2.40
CA PRO A 11 -33.40 -4.00 -3.60
C PRO A 11 -32.47 -4.14 -4.81
N SER A 12 -33.08 -4.44 -5.95
CA SER A 12 -32.46 -4.53 -7.27
C SER A 12 -31.75 -3.23 -7.62
N ARG A 13 -30.42 -3.26 -7.74
CA ARG A 13 -29.64 -2.08 -8.13
C ARG A 13 -30.07 -1.63 -9.54
N PRO A 14 -30.45 -0.37 -9.76
CA PRO A 14 -30.79 0.09 -11.10
C PRO A 14 -29.57 -0.01 -12.01
N ALA A 15 -29.81 -0.37 -13.27
CA ALA A 15 -28.77 -0.47 -14.29
C ALA A 15 -28.07 0.89 -14.45
N LYS A 16 -26.73 0.87 -14.49
CA LYS A 16 -25.93 2.08 -14.67
C LYS A 16 -26.13 2.59 -16.10
N ILE A 17 -26.83 3.71 -16.24
CA ILE A 17 -26.98 4.41 -17.51
C ILE A 17 -25.64 5.07 -17.85
N ALA A 18 -25.12 4.84 -19.06
CA ALA A 18 -23.91 5.49 -19.54
C ALA A 18 -24.22 6.95 -19.84
N ILE A 19 -23.73 7.87 -19.01
CA ILE A 19 -23.89 9.31 -19.24
C ILE A 19 -22.93 9.71 -20.38
N PRO A 20 -23.42 10.32 -21.48
CA PRO A 20 -22.57 10.84 -22.55
C PRO A 20 -21.59 11.90 -21.99
N ARG A 21 -20.33 11.83 -22.42
CA ARG A 21 -19.33 12.82 -22.06
C ARG A 21 -19.63 14.12 -22.81
N LEU A 22 -20.28 15.08 -22.15
CA LEU A 22 -20.40 16.44 -22.70
C LEU A 22 -19.01 16.98 -23.02
N GLU A 23 -18.83 17.39 -24.27
CA GLU A 23 -17.59 18.02 -24.72
C GLU A 23 -17.45 19.37 -24.02
N ARG A 24 -16.35 19.52 -23.27
CA ARG A 24 -16.03 20.76 -22.58
C ARG A 24 -15.43 21.73 -23.62
N PRO A 25 -16.05 22.88 -23.92
CA PRO A 25 -15.48 23.85 -24.84
C PRO A 25 -14.16 24.36 -24.24
N GLY A 26 -13.04 24.07 -24.89
CA GLY A 26 -11.69 24.44 -24.45
C GLY A 26 -10.76 23.28 -24.05
N GLY A 27 -11.18 22.02 -24.16
CA GLY A 27 -10.31 20.86 -23.97
C GLY A 27 -9.74 20.36 -25.30
N ALA A 28 -8.69 21.01 -25.80
CA ALA A 28 -7.96 20.56 -26.99
C ALA A 28 -7.72 19.04 -26.96
N SER A 29 -8.11 18.39 -28.06
CA SER A 29 -7.75 17.02 -28.37
C SER A 29 -6.23 16.91 -28.44
N ALA A 30 -5.62 16.49 -27.34
CA ALA A 30 -4.23 16.05 -27.30
C ALA A 30 -4.22 14.55 -26.99
N ARG A 31 -4.48 13.74 -28.03
CA ARG A 31 -4.05 12.32 -28.08
C ARG A 31 -2.53 12.20 -28.31
N ALA A 32 -1.74 13.10 -27.72
CA ALA A 32 -0.29 13.09 -27.72
C ALA A 32 0.16 13.98 -26.56
N GLY A 33 0.77 13.42 -25.52
CA GLY A 33 1.10 14.23 -24.34
C GLY A 33 1.76 13.46 -23.20
N SER A 34 2.76 12.65 -23.54
CA SER A 34 3.58 11.88 -22.61
C SER A 34 2.80 10.85 -21.78
N SER A 35 3.36 9.65 -21.77
CA SER A 35 3.13 8.67 -20.72
C SER A 35 3.57 9.25 -19.35
N ARG A 36 2.84 10.21 -18.78
CA ARG A 36 2.74 10.25 -17.32
C ARG A 36 1.86 9.08 -16.99
N GLN A 37 2.47 7.90 -16.96
CA GLN A 37 1.83 6.68 -16.50
C GLN A 37 1.17 7.03 -15.19
N ARG A 38 -0.16 7.23 -15.24
CA ARG A 38 -0.94 7.43 -14.04
C ARG A 38 -0.69 6.17 -13.25
N VAL A 39 0.04 6.30 -12.14
CA VAL A 39 0.46 5.18 -11.33
C VAL A 39 -0.80 4.43 -10.93
N GLN A 40 -1.02 3.27 -11.57
CA GLN A 40 -2.23 2.48 -11.37
C GLN A 40 -2.29 1.96 -9.93
N ARG A 41 -1.13 1.83 -9.28
CA ARG A 41 -0.97 1.26 -7.95
C ARG A 41 0.15 1.95 -7.19
N ALA A 42 -0.18 2.59 -6.07
CA ALA A 42 0.84 3.08 -5.12
C ALA A 42 1.56 1.90 -4.44
N CYS A 43 2.84 2.05 -4.13
CA CYS A 43 3.58 1.07 -3.33
C CYS A 43 3.03 0.97 -1.89
N LEU A 44 3.36 -0.10 -1.19
CA LEU A 44 2.89 -0.36 0.17
C LEU A 44 3.19 0.76 1.16
N ASN A 45 4.42 1.29 1.13
CA ASN A 45 4.82 2.33 2.07
C ASN A 45 4.01 3.63 1.84
N CYS A 46 3.88 4.07 0.58
CA CYS A 46 3.06 5.24 0.25
C CYS A 46 1.59 5.03 0.60
N ARG A 47 1.08 3.80 0.45
CA ARG A 47 -0.30 3.45 0.78
C ARG A 47 -0.54 3.48 2.28
N SER A 48 0.36 2.93 3.09
CA SER A 48 0.29 2.98 4.55
C SER A 48 0.40 4.40 5.08
N ARG A 49 1.26 5.22 4.46
CA ARG A 49 1.44 6.64 4.81
C ARG A 49 0.37 7.56 4.22
N LYS A 50 -0.53 7.05 3.36
CA LYS A 50 -1.56 7.81 2.63
C LYS A 50 -1.01 9.02 1.85
N ILE A 51 0.18 8.88 1.27
CA ILE A 51 0.83 9.92 0.46
C ILE A 51 0.83 9.57 -1.03
N LYS A 52 1.07 10.58 -1.87
CA LYS A 52 1.15 10.42 -3.33
C LYS A 52 2.37 9.58 -3.71
N CYS A 53 2.14 8.51 -4.46
CA CYS A 53 3.20 7.66 -4.99
C CYS A 53 3.54 8.05 -6.43
N ASN A 54 4.82 8.30 -6.70
CA ASN A 54 5.30 8.71 -8.03
C ASN A 54 5.55 7.53 -8.98
N GLY A 55 5.46 6.27 -8.52
CA GLY A 55 5.54 5.10 -9.41
C GLY A 55 6.91 4.80 -10.00
N GLY A 56 7.97 5.49 -9.55
CA GLY A 56 9.33 5.24 -10.02
C GLY A 56 9.75 3.79 -9.77
N GLN A 57 10.40 3.19 -10.75
CA GLN A 57 10.94 1.82 -10.70
C GLN A 57 12.47 1.93 -10.72
N PRO A 58 13.22 1.22 -9.84
CA PRO A 58 12.80 0.15 -8.93
C PRO A 58 12.18 0.64 -7.60
N ARG A 59 12.39 1.92 -7.22
CA ARG A 59 11.84 2.52 -5.99
C ARG A 59 11.16 3.85 -6.29
N CYS A 60 10.08 4.11 -5.56
CA CYS A 60 9.38 5.39 -5.60
C CYS A 60 10.27 6.51 -5.02
N GLN A 61 10.19 7.76 -5.50
CA GLN A 61 10.99 8.88 -4.97
C GLN A 61 10.89 9.03 -3.45
N ASN A 62 9.68 8.96 -2.88
CA ASN A 62 9.51 9.02 -1.43
C ASN A 62 10.18 7.85 -0.68
N CYS A 63 10.33 6.72 -1.36
CA CYS A 63 10.94 5.51 -0.84
C CYS A 63 12.46 5.48 -1.09
N LEU A 64 12.99 6.41 -1.89
CA LEU A 64 14.42 6.65 -2.04
C LEU A 64 14.90 7.55 -0.90
N ASP A 65 14.13 8.60 -0.61
CA ASP A 65 14.40 9.55 0.47
C ASP A 65 14.27 8.92 1.86
N ASN A 66 13.27 8.06 2.05
CA ASN A 66 13.11 7.31 3.29
C ASN A 66 13.68 5.89 3.15
N PRO A 67 14.49 5.39 4.10
CA PRO A 67 15.06 4.04 4.09
C PRO A 67 13.99 3.00 4.45
N SER A 68 12.95 2.91 3.62
CA SER A 68 11.77 2.10 3.83
C SER A 68 11.55 1.13 2.66
N PRO A 69 11.00 -0.06 2.91
CA PRO A 69 10.78 -1.06 1.86
C PRO A 69 9.77 -0.54 0.83
N CYS A 70 10.22 -0.39 -0.42
CA CYS A 70 9.35 -0.04 -1.55
C CYS A 70 8.86 -1.32 -2.23
N VAL A 71 7.63 -1.74 -1.91
CA VAL A 71 7.04 -2.96 -2.47
C VAL A 71 5.75 -2.60 -3.21
N TYR A 72 5.68 -2.96 -4.49
CA TYR A 72 4.48 -2.86 -5.30
C TYR A 72 3.76 -4.20 -5.31
N ILE A 73 2.53 -4.22 -4.77
CA ILE A 73 1.76 -5.46 -4.69
C ILE A 73 1.00 -5.75 -5.98
N THR A 74 1.37 -6.86 -6.61
CA THR A 74 0.66 -7.62 -7.65
C THR A 74 -0.75 -8.14 -7.31
N SER A 75 -0.78 -9.07 -6.35
CA SER A 75 -1.79 -10.15 -6.28
C SER A 75 -2.05 -10.65 -4.84
N ARG A 76 -3.08 -11.49 -4.61
CA ARG A 76 -3.44 -12.06 -3.28
C ARG A 76 -2.27 -12.73 -2.53
N LYS A 77 -1.31 -13.30 -3.25
CA LYS A 77 -0.09 -13.97 -2.74
C LYS A 77 0.86 -13.03 -1.98
N ASP A 78 0.66 -11.72 -2.13
CA ASP A 78 1.49 -10.70 -1.50
C ASP A 78 1.07 -10.35 -0.07
N ARG A 79 -0.18 -10.69 0.36
CA ARG A 79 -0.55 -10.59 1.78
C ARG A 79 0.39 -11.42 2.66
N LEU A 80 0.79 -12.59 2.16
CA LEU A 80 1.76 -13.43 2.84
C LEU A 80 3.13 -12.76 2.90
N LYS A 81 3.56 -12.07 1.83
CA LYS A 81 4.81 -11.29 1.82
C LYS A 81 4.77 -10.14 2.82
N THR A 82 3.64 -9.43 2.95
CA THR A 82 3.47 -8.39 3.98
C THR A 82 3.61 -8.96 5.40
N LEU A 83 3.00 -10.13 5.68
CA LEU A 83 3.10 -10.79 6.98
C LEU A 83 4.54 -11.27 7.27
N VAL A 84 5.21 -11.84 6.27
CA VAL A 84 6.62 -12.25 6.38
C VAL A 84 7.49 -11.02 6.63
N HIS A 85 7.27 -9.92 5.91
CA HIS A 85 8.02 -8.68 6.10
C HIS A 85 7.83 -8.10 7.51
N HIS A 86 6.58 -8.10 8.01
CA HIS A 86 6.30 -7.72 9.39
C HIS A 86 7.06 -8.60 10.39
N ARG A 87 7.05 -9.93 10.20
CA ARG A 87 7.80 -10.87 11.04
C ARG A 87 9.31 -10.61 11.02
N VAL A 88 9.90 -10.36 9.85
CA VAL A 88 11.33 -10.05 9.68
C VAL A 88 11.69 -8.75 10.40
N LEU A 89 10.89 -7.69 10.22
CA LEU A 89 11.10 -6.41 10.91
C LEU A 89 10.96 -6.56 12.43
N SER A 90 9.93 -7.25 12.92
CA SER A 90 9.76 -7.51 14.35
C SER A 90 10.96 -8.27 14.95
N ARG A 91 11.47 -9.29 14.24
CA ARG A 91 12.65 -10.06 14.67
C ARG A 91 13.95 -9.23 14.66
N MET A 92 14.12 -8.35 13.69
CA MET A 92 15.24 -7.39 13.66
C MET A 92 15.15 -6.35 14.80
N VAL A 93 13.95 -5.92 15.17
CA VAL A 93 13.75 -4.99 16.30
C VAL A 93 14.08 -5.69 17.62
N LEU A 94 13.60 -6.92 17.82
CA LEU A 94 13.85 -7.70 19.04
C LEU A 94 15.34 -7.99 19.26
N THR A 95 16.07 -8.38 18.20
CA THR A 95 17.52 -8.61 18.28
C THR A 95 18.28 -7.33 18.65
N ARG A 96 17.93 -6.18 18.07
CA ARG A 96 18.52 -4.88 18.45
C ARG A 96 18.18 -4.43 19.88
N LEU A 97 17.02 -4.82 20.42
CA LEU A 97 16.69 -4.58 21.82
C LEU A 97 17.48 -5.51 22.74
N ALA A 98 17.62 -6.79 22.38
CA ALA A 98 18.43 -7.75 23.12
C ALA A 98 19.90 -7.29 23.19
N GLU A 99 20.46 -6.83 22.07
CA GLU A 99 21.85 -6.33 22.04
C GLU A 99 22.05 -5.09 22.91
N ARG A 100 21.05 -4.18 22.93
CA ARG A 100 21.05 -3.03 23.85
C ARG A 100 20.94 -3.46 25.30
N ARG A 101 20.11 -4.46 25.61
CA ARG A 101 19.97 -5.04 26.96
C ARG A 101 21.29 -5.64 27.44
N SER A 102 21.97 -6.41 26.58
CA SER A 102 23.29 -7.01 26.87
C SER A 102 24.37 -5.97 27.11
N ARG A 103 24.36 -4.85 26.38
CA ARG A 103 25.29 -3.73 26.62
C ARG A 103 25.03 -2.99 27.93
N THR A 104 23.77 -2.88 28.36
CA THR A 104 23.41 -2.23 29.64
C THR A 104 23.65 -3.11 30.86
N THR A 105 23.56 -4.44 30.73
CA THR A 105 23.84 -5.36 31.85
C THR A 105 25.33 -5.49 32.17
N ILE A 106 26.22 -5.23 31.21
CA ILE A 106 27.68 -5.28 31.43
C ILE A 106 28.18 -4.10 32.29
N TRP A 107 27.46 -2.98 32.32
CA TRP A 107 27.82 -1.77 33.10
C TRP A 107 27.17 -1.68 34.50
N CYS A 108 26.27 -2.60 34.86
CA CYS A 108 25.50 -2.52 36.12
C CYS A 108 26.00 -3.52 37.19
N SER A 109 27.11 -4.22 36.94
CA SER A 109 27.75 -5.18 37.85
C SER A 109 29.18 -4.78 38.26
N SER A 110 29.54 -3.49 38.14
CA SER A 110 30.77 -2.90 38.69
C SER A 110 30.44 -1.77 39.64
#